data_AF-A0A5A7RYT3-F1
#
_entry.id   AF-A0A5A7RYT3-F1
#
_cell.length_a   1.000
_cell.length_b   1.000
_cell.length_c   1.000
_cell.angle_alpha   90.00
_cell.angle_beta   90.00
_cell.angle_gamma   90.00
#
_symmetry.space_group_name_H-M   'P 1'
#
loop_
_entity.id
_entity.type
_entity.pdbx_description
1 polymer ?
#
loop_
_entity_poly.entity_id
_entity_poly.type
_entity_poly.pdbx_seq_one_letter_code
_entity_poly.pdbx_strand_id
1 'polypeptide(L)'
;MENKDILELEDELTFHAKCPFCNSFNIIKHGTRKNKNGVKQRYLCKDCNRTFVLDPVKGHKANGKLIALSMDLYFKGLSFRKIVRNVGIRKERNNNIIERYHGTVRERDKVIRALDNIDTAKEMMEYWRICYNYIRPHSALNGFTPAQMARIGVGYKRNRWMGLLRKSMEK
;
A
#
# COMPACT_ATOMS: atom_id res chain seq x y z
N MET A 1 25.41 13.23 22.10
CA MET A 1 25.68 11.91 21.49
C MET A 1 24.45 11.55 20.70
N GLU A 2 24.50 11.70 19.38
CA GLU A 2 23.36 11.39 18.51
C GLU A 2 23.04 9.91 18.66
N ASN A 3 21.80 9.61 19.08
CA ASN A 3 21.23 8.28 18.97
C ASN A 3 21.11 7.97 17.49
N LYS A 4 22.16 7.38 16.92
CA LYS A 4 22.02 6.65 15.66
C LYS A 4 21.00 5.57 15.91
N ASP A 5 19.89 5.63 15.16
CA ASP A 5 18.83 4.63 15.23
C ASP A 5 19.45 3.24 15.09
N ILE A 6 19.06 2.31 15.96
CA ILE A 6 19.52 0.90 15.95
C ILE A 6 19.30 0.25 14.55
N LEU A 7 18.36 0.79 13.77
CA LEU A 7 18.05 0.41 12.40
C LEU A 7 19.14 0.77 11.37
N GLU A 8 19.94 1.81 11.62
CA GLU A 8 21.04 2.22 10.71
C GLU A 8 22.31 1.38 10.93
N LEU A 9 22.53 0.88 12.16
CA LEU A 9 23.69 0.07 12.50
C LEU A 9 23.66 -1.35 11.89
N GLU A 10 22.48 -1.85 11.52
CA GLU A 10 22.35 -3.18 10.89
C GLU A 10 22.60 -3.17 9.37
N ASP A 11 22.46 -2.03 8.69
CA ASP A 11 22.65 -1.95 7.23
C ASP A 11 24.16 -1.98 6.84
N GLU A 12 25.10 -1.82 7.80
CA GLU A 12 26.55 -2.01 7.62
C GLU A 12 27.05 -3.45 7.82
N LEU A 13 26.18 -4.40 8.20
CA LEU A 13 26.48 -5.84 8.09
C LEU A 13 26.27 -6.27 6.64
N THR A 14 27.14 -5.75 5.78
CA THR A 14 27.36 -6.20 4.41
C THR A 14 27.38 -7.73 4.39
N PHE A 15 26.30 -8.25 3.81
CA PHE A 15 25.93 -9.64 3.61
C PHE A 15 27.00 -10.38 2.79
N HIS A 16 28.18 -10.60 3.37
CA HIS A 16 29.09 -11.61 2.89
C HIS A 16 28.45 -12.95 3.25
N ALA A 17 27.58 -13.41 2.36
CA ALA A 17 26.99 -14.73 2.43
C ALA A 17 28.12 -15.73 2.72
N LYS A 18 28.03 -16.43 3.84
CA LYS A 18 28.93 -17.55 4.19
C LYS A 18 28.21 -18.86 3.95
N CYS A 19 28.95 -19.89 3.59
CA CYS A 19 28.41 -21.22 3.47
C CYS A 19 27.96 -21.72 4.85
N PRO A 20 26.68 -22.11 5.05
CA PRO A 20 26.18 -22.55 6.35
C PRO A 20 26.74 -23.90 6.81
N PHE A 21 27.57 -24.57 6.01
CA PHE A 21 28.14 -25.88 6.32
C PHE A 21 29.65 -25.84 6.64
N CYS A 22 30.42 -25.00 5.94
CA CYS A 22 31.87 -24.90 6.10
C CYS A 22 32.36 -23.47 6.37
N ASN A 23 31.45 -22.50 6.47
CA ASN A 23 31.74 -21.08 6.74
C ASN A 23 32.61 -20.37 5.67
N SER A 24 32.83 -20.99 4.52
CA SER A 24 33.54 -20.39 3.39
C SER A 24 32.77 -19.24 2.73
N PHE A 25 33.50 -18.29 2.16
CA PHE A 25 32.99 -17.18 1.34
C PHE A 25 32.94 -17.51 -0.16
N ASN A 26 33.53 -18.64 -0.59
CA ASN A 26 33.56 -19.06 -1.99
C ASN A 26 32.22 -19.64 -2.43
N ILE A 27 31.26 -18.76 -2.69
CA ILE A 27 29.87 -19.11 -3.01
C ILE A 27 29.50 -18.57 -4.39
N ILE A 28 28.88 -19.41 -5.21
CA ILE A 28 28.37 -19.03 -6.53
C ILE A 28 26.86 -19.28 -6.65
N LYS A 29 26.18 -18.53 -7.52
CA LYS A 29 24.78 -18.78 -7.87
C LYS A 29 24.67 -20.10 -8.64
N HIS A 30 23.74 -20.97 -8.25
CA HIS A 30 23.57 -22.31 -8.81
C HIS A 30 22.07 -22.65 -9.00
N GLY A 31 21.46 -21.98 -9.98
CA GLY A 31 20.06 -22.18 -10.36
C GLY A 31 19.04 -21.66 -9.33
N THR A 32 17.80 -22.10 -9.45
CA THR A 32 16.69 -21.66 -8.59
C THR A 32 15.87 -22.84 -8.06
N ARG A 33 15.23 -22.64 -6.91
CA ARG A 33 14.30 -23.59 -6.30
C ARG A 33 12.91 -22.96 -6.27
N LYS A 34 11.93 -23.59 -6.92
CA LYS A 34 10.52 -23.17 -6.84
C LYS A 34 9.86 -23.78 -5.60
N ASN A 35 9.27 -22.93 -4.77
CA ASN A 35 8.39 -23.31 -3.66
C ASN A 35 6.97 -22.76 -3.93
N LYS A 36 5.98 -23.18 -3.12
CA LYS A 36 4.59 -22.67 -3.20
C LYS A 36 4.49 -21.13 -3.12
N ASN A 37 5.45 -20.48 -2.45
CA ASN A 37 5.45 -19.03 -2.19
C ASN A 37 6.36 -18.24 -3.14
N GLY A 38 6.96 -18.88 -4.15
CA GLY A 38 7.82 -18.20 -5.11
C GLY A 38 9.13 -18.94 -5.41
N VAL A 39 9.96 -18.29 -6.24
CA VAL A 39 11.24 -18.81 -6.71
C VAL A 39 12.35 -18.28 -5.81
N LYS A 40 13.16 -19.17 -5.23
CA LYS A 40 14.33 -18.80 -4.40
C LYS A 40 15.63 -19.11 -5.12
N GLN A 41 16.63 -18.25 -4.94
CA GLN A 41 17.98 -18.46 -5.47
C GLN A 41 18.67 -19.60 -4.71
N ARG A 42 19.27 -20.55 -5.44
CA ARG A 42 20.14 -21.58 -4.87
C ARG A 42 21.60 -21.17 -5.08
N TYR A 43 22.43 -21.49 -4.11
CA TYR A 43 23.87 -21.22 -4.11
C TYR A 43 24.63 -22.53 -3.97
N LEU A 44 25.83 -22.60 -4.54
CA LEU A 44 26.80 -23.69 -4.38
C LEU A 44 28.06 -23.12 -3.71
N CYS A 45 28.54 -23.79 -2.66
CA CYS A 45 29.86 -23.51 -2.11
C CYS A 45 30.92 -24.32 -2.88
N LYS A 46 31.97 -23.68 -3.38
CA LYS A 46 33.07 -24.35 -4.11
C LYS A 46 34.00 -25.15 -3.20
N ASP A 47 34.05 -24.82 -1.91
CA ASP A 47 34.98 -25.48 -0.99
C ASP A 47 34.41 -26.79 -0.43
N CYS A 48 33.09 -26.86 -0.17
CA CYS A 48 32.45 -28.07 0.35
C CYS A 48 31.47 -28.74 -0.64
N ASN A 49 31.32 -28.22 -1.85
CA ASN A 49 30.42 -28.70 -2.92
C ASN A 49 28.95 -28.90 -2.52
N ARG A 50 28.49 -28.26 -1.43
CA ARG A 50 27.10 -28.32 -0.98
C ARG A 50 26.30 -27.16 -1.55
N THR A 51 25.04 -27.44 -1.87
CA THR A 51 24.08 -26.41 -2.28
C THR A 51 23.16 -26.01 -1.14
N PHE A 52 22.79 -24.73 -1.10
CA PHE A 52 21.89 -24.18 -0.07
C PHE A 52 21.11 -22.99 -0.61
N VAL A 53 20.12 -22.55 0.17
CA VAL A 53 19.36 -21.32 -0.06
C VAL A 53 19.62 -20.42 1.14
N LEU A 54 19.96 -19.16 0.88
CA LEU A 54 20.11 -18.15 1.91
C LEU A 54 18.73 -17.58 2.23
N ASP A 55 18.11 -18.14 3.26
CA ASP A 55 16.90 -17.57 3.83
C ASP A 55 17.29 -16.65 4.99
N PRO A 56 16.78 -15.41 5.04
CA PRO A 56 17.12 -14.48 6.12
C PRO A 56 16.76 -15.03 7.51
N VAL A 57 15.71 -15.85 7.61
CA VAL A 57 15.37 -16.60 8.83
C VAL A 57 14.89 -18.01 8.43
N LYS A 58 15.60 -19.06 8.86
CA LYS A 58 15.25 -20.45 8.52
C LYS A 58 13.89 -20.82 9.09
N GLY A 59 13.02 -21.42 8.26
CA GLY A 59 11.70 -21.90 8.69
C GLY A 59 10.60 -20.83 8.77
N HIS A 60 10.95 -19.55 8.70
CA HIS A 60 9.97 -18.45 8.73
C HIS A 60 9.70 -17.92 7.32
N LYS A 61 8.43 -17.66 7.01
CA LYS A 61 8.03 -17.01 5.75
C LYS A 61 8.27 -15.50 5.77
N ALA A 62 8.37 -14.90 6.96
CA ALA A 62 8.52 -13.47 7.16
C ALA A 62 10.00 -13.06 7.11
N ASN A 63 10.26 -11.85 6.60
CA ASN A 63 11.57 -11.21 6.70
C ASN A 63 11.90 -10.93 8.19
N GLY A 64 13.17 -11.04 8.58
CA GLY A 64 13.62 -10.71 9.95
C GLY A 64 13.16 -9.32 10.40
N LYS A 65 13.21 -8.32 9.50
CA LYS A 65 12.70 -6.96 9.76
C LYS A 65 11.21 -6.94 10.15
N LEU A 66 10.38 -7.79 9.54
CA LEU A 66 8.94 -7.88 9.87
C LEU A 66 8.70 -8.54 11.21
N ILE A 67 9.54 -9.51 11.60
CA ILE A 67 9.44 -10.17 12.91
C ILE A 67 9.80 -9.16 14.01
N ALA A 68 10.93 -8.45 13.85
CA ALA A 68 11.36 -7.42 14.79
C ALA A 68 10.31 -6.30 14.93
N LEU A 69 9.82 -5.77 13.82
CA LEU A 69 8.77 -4.74 13.82
C LEU A 69 7.48 -5.24 14.49
N SER A 70 7.06 -6.47 14.23
CA SER A 70 5.85 -7.02 14.85
C SER A 70 6.01 -7.17 16.37
N MET A 71 7.21 -7.54 16.82
CA MET A 71 7.54 -7.69 18.23
C MET A 71 7.59 -6.33 18.94
N ASP A 72 8.25 -5.34 18.34
CA ASP A 72 8.30 -3.96 18.85
C ASP A 72 6.89 -3.36 19.02
N LEU A 73 6.03 -3.52 18.01
CA LEU A 73 4.65 -3.06 18.08
C LEU A 73 3.83 -3.78 19.16
N TYR A 74 4.09 -5.07 19.40
CA TYR A 74 3.47 -5.82 20.49
C TYR A 74 3.89 -5.28 21.87
N PHE A 75 5.18 -5.07 22.10
CA PHE A 75 5.68 -4.51 23.35
C PHE A 75 5.24 -3.05 23.58
N LYS A 76 4.96 -2.29 22.51
CA LYS A 76 4.30 -0.98 22.55
C LYS A 76 2.79 -1.05 22.90
N GLY A 77 2.27 -2.23 23.22
CA GLY A 77 0.89 -2.43 23.68
C GLY A 77 -0.15 -2.42 22.55
N LEU A 78 0.26 -2.55 21.29
CA LEU A 78 -0.68 -2.64 20.18
C LEU A 78 -1.34 -4.02 20.17
N SER A 79 -2.66 -4.04 19.96
CA SER A 79 -3.38 -5.29 19.78
C SER A 79 -2.93 -6.00 18.50
N PHE A 80 -2.95 -7.33 18.52
CA PHE A 80 -2.56 -8.16 17.38
C PHE A 80 -3.25 -7.75 16.06
N ARG A 81 -4.54 -7.36 16.11
CA ARG A 81 -5.27 -6.84 14.93
C ARG A 81 -4.65 -5.56 14.38
N LYS A 82 -4.19 -4.65 15.24
CA LYS A 82 -3.54 -3.39 14.85
C LYS A 82 -2.13 -3.64 14.32
N ILE A 83 -1.40 -4.61 14.88
CA ILE A 83 -0.10 -5.06 14.35
C ILE A 83 -0.24 -5.60 12.94
N VAL A 84 -1.17 -6.53 12.69
CA VAL A 84 -1.39 -7.09 11.34
C VAL A 84 -1.77 -6.01 10.31
N ARG A 85 -2.54 -5.00 10.72
CA ARG A 85 -2.88 -3.84 9.89
C ARG A 85 -1.67 -2.96 9.58
N ASN A 86 -0.87 -2.67 10.60
CA ASN A 86 0.30 -1.78 10.48
C ASN A 86 1.44 -2.44 9.70
N VAL A 87 1.66 -3.75 9.87
CA VAL A 87 2.72 -4.51 9.20
C VAL A 87 2.30 -4.95 7.79
N GLY A 88 1.01 -4.84 7.44
CA GLY A 88 0.52 -5.05 6.07
C GLY A 88 0.43 -6.52 5.63
N ILE A 89 0.53 -7.47 6.55
CA ILE A 89 0.58 -8.93 6.26
C ILE A 89 -0.73 -9.46 5.63
N ARG A 90 -1.87 -8.76 5.81
CA ARG A 90 -3.21 -9.19 5.35
C ARG A 90 -4.04 -8.12 4.65
N LYS A 91 -3.48 -7.27 3.78
CA LYS A 91 -4.34 -6.34 3.01
C LYS A 91 -5.12 -7.10 1.91
N GLU A 92 -6.38 -7.49 2.22
CA GLU A 92 -7.33 -8.03 1.23
C GLU A 92 -7.79 -6.98 0.20
N ARG A 93 -7.79 -5.70 0.58
CA ARG A 93 -8.11 -4.58 -0.32
C ARG A 93 -6.82 -3.90 -0.76
N ASN A 94 -6.53 -4.02 -2.06
CA ASN A 94 -5.46 -3.27 -2.68
C ASN A 94 -5.77 -1.76 -2.61
N ASN A 95 -4.76 -0.94 -2.35
CA ASN A 95 -4.91 0.51 -2.14
C ASN A 95 -5.26 1.26 -3.43
N ASN A 96 -5.21 0.57 -4.58
CA ASN A 96 -5.40 1.11 -5.92
C ASN A 96 -6.68 1.97 -6.08
N ILE A 97 -7.80 1.60 -5.44
CA ILE A 97 -9.07 2.36 -5.58
C ILE A 97 -8.94 3.73 -4.91
N ILE A 98 -8.42 3.77 -3.68
CA ILE A 98 -8.25 5.03 -2.95
C ILE A 98 -7.10 5.85 -3.55
N GLU A 99 -6.05 5.20 -4.05
CA GLU A 99 -4.96 5.87 -4.77
C GLU A 99 -5.44 6.52 -6.07
N ARG A 100 -6.33 5.86 -6.82
CA ARG A 100 -6.93 6.45 -8.02
C ARG A 100 -7.84 7.63 -7.70
N TYR A 101 -8.60 7.54 -6.60
CA TYR A 101 -9.38 8.68 -6.10
C TYR A 101 -8.47 9.85 -5.72
N HIS A 102 -7.42 9.61 -4.92
CA HIS A 102 -6.45 10.63 -4.52
C HIS A 102 -5.72 11.26 -5.71
N GLY A 103 -5.37 10.47 -6.74
CA GLY A 103 -4.79 11.00 -7.98
C GLY A 103 -5.73 12.02 -8.65
N THR A 104 -7.02 11.68 -8.74
CA THR A 104 -8.03 12.56 -9.35
C THR A 104 -8.23 13.86 -8.55
N VAL A 105 -8.17 13.77 -7.21
CA VAL A 105 -8.24 14.96 -6.33
C VAL A 105 -7.01 15.85 -6.53
N ARG A 106 -5.80 15.27 -6.53
CA ARG A 106 -4.54 16.02 -6.71
C ARG A 106 -4.44 16.71 -8.07
N GLU A 107 -4.87 16.06 -9.14
CA GLU A 107 -4.91 16.68 -10.47
C GLU A 107 -5.81 17.92 -10.50
N ARG A 108 -6.91 17.90 -9.74
CA ARG A 108 -7.82 19.05 -9.61
C ARG A 108 -7.26 20.13 -8.72
N ASP A 109 -6.81 19.75 -7.53
CA ASP A 109 -6.22 20.64 -6.53
C ASP A 109 -5.13 21.52 -7.13
N LYS A 110 -4.26 20.92 -7.97
CA LYS A 110 -3.20 21.64 -8.70
C LYS A 110 -3.68 22.74 -9.64
N VAL A 111 -4.86 22.60 -10.24
CA VAL A 111 -5.35 23.49 -11.32
C VAL A 111 -6.36 24.51 -10.80
N ILE A 112 -7.02 24.20 -9.68
CA ILE A 112 -8.04 25.06 -9.09
C ILE A 112 -7.36 26.27 -8.41
N ARG A 113 -7.90 27.45 -8.67
CA ARG A 113 -7.56 28.70 -7.95
C ARG A 113 -8.50 28.88 -6.75
N ALA A 114 -8.11 29.69 -5.76
CA ALA A 114 -8.89 30.03 -4.57
C ALA A 114 -8.92 29.00 -3.42
N LEU A 115 -7.86 28.20 -3.28
CA LEU A 115 -7.57 27.37 -2.09
C LEU A 115 -6.80 28.17 -1.03
N ASP A 116 -7.09 29.46 -0.90
CA ASP A 116 -6.31 30.39 -0.07
C ASP A 116 -6.72 30.35 1.41
N ASN A 117 -7.95 29.90 1.71
CA ASN A 117 -8.52 29.83 3.05
C ASN A 117 -9.04 28.42 3.39
N ILE A 118 -9.07 28.08 4.68
CA ILE A 118 -9.55 26.76 5.14
C ILE A 118 -11.02 26.55 4.79
N ASP A 119 -11.85 27.60 4.89
CA ASP A 119 -13.28 27.47 4.63
C ASP A 119 -13.58 27.36 3.12
N THR A 120 -12.85 28.09 2.26
CA THR A 120 -12.95 27.90 0.81
C THR A 120 -12.47 26.51 0.38
N ALA A 121 -11.43 25.98 1.03
CA ALA A 121 -10.97 24.61 0.81
C ALA A 121 -12.02 23.56 1.21
N LYS A 122 -12.74 23.76 2.33
CA LYS A 122 -13.84 22.87 2.74
C LYS A 122 -14.98 22.89 1.73
N GLU A 123 -15.41 24.07 1.30
CA GLU A 123 -16.47 24.22 0.29
C GLU A 123 -16.07 23.56 -1.04
N MET A 124 -14.82 23.75 -1.46
CA MET A 124 -14.28 23.12 -2.67
C MET A 124 -14.26 21.59 -2.56
N MET A 125 -13.84 21.04 -1.42
CA MET A 125 -13.84 19.60 -1.17
C MET A 125 -15.26 19.03 -1.18
N GLU A 126 -16.23 19.76 -0.61
CA GLU A 126 -17.63 19.35 -0.61
C GLU A 126 -18.23 19.39 -2.02
N TYR A 127 -18.00 20.48 -2.75
CA TYR A 127 -18.34 20.59 -4.17
C TYR A 127 -17.77 19.42 -4.98
N TRP A 128 -16.51 19.07 -4.74
CA TRP A 128 -15.87 17.98 -5.44
C TRP A 128 -16.49 16.62 -5.10
N ARG A 129 -16.84 16.39 -3.82
CA ARG A 129 -17.55 15.19 -3.37
C ARG A 129 -18.90 15.06 -4.08
N ILE A 130 -19.65 16.16 -4.20
CA ILE A 130 -20.94 16.20 -4.91
C ILE A 130 -20.73 15.89 -6.39
N CYS A 131 -19.74 16.52 -7.04
CA CYS A 131 -19.40 16.26 -8.44
C CYS A 131 -19.08 14.79 -8.69
N TYR A 132 -18.21 14.21 -7.85
CA TYR A 132 -17.73 12.84 -7.99
C TYR A 132 -18.87 11.82 -7.86
N ASN A 133 -19.77 12.04 -6.91
CA ASN A 133 -20.85 11.10 -6.59
C ASN A 133 -22.05 11.21 -7.53
N TYR A 134 -22.44 12.41 -7.94
CA TYR A 134 -23.72 12.63 -8.61
C TYR A 134 -23.61 13.08 -10.07
N ILE A 135 -22.48 13.62 -10.50
CA ILE A 135 -22.34 14.24 -11.83
C ILE A 135 -21.31 13.52 -12.70
N ARG A 136 -20.15 13.16 -12.17
CA ARG A 136 -19.06 12.58 -12.95
C ARG A 136 -19.32 11.10 -13.26
N PRO A 137 -19.35 10.70 -14.54
CA PRO A 137 -19.38 9.28 -14.91
C PRO A 137 -18.01 8.64 -14.64
N HIS A 138 -17.99 7.39 -14.17
CA HIS A 138 -16.74 6.66 -13.92
C HIS A 138 -16.62 5.46 -14.83
N SER A 139 -15.44 5.29 -15.44
CA SER A 139 -15.16 4.14 -16.30
C SER A 139 -15.27 2.81 -15.56
N ALA A 140 -14.82 2.77 -14.30
CA ALA A 140 -14.96 1.59 -13.43
C ALA A 140 -16.43 1.22 -13.11
N LEU A 141 -17.37 2.14 -13.35
CA LEU A 141 -18.80 1.95 -13.17
C LEU A 141 -19.54 1.97 -14.51
N ASN A 142 -18.88 1.55 -15.61
CA ASN A 142 -19.47 1.52 -16.96
C ASN A 142 -20.11 2.86 -17.41
N GLY A 143 -19.53 3.99 -16.98
CA GLY A 143 -20.04 5.32 -17.32
C GLY A 143 -21.16 5.83 -16.41
N PHE A 144 -21.57 5.07 -15.39
CA PHE A 144 -22.50 5.53 -14.37
C PHE A 144 -21.80 6.33 -13.26
N THR A 145 -22.58 7.13 -12.54
CA THR A 145 -22.13 7.81 -11.31
C THR A 145 -22.31 6.88 -10.10
N PRO A 146 -21.55 7.08 -9.01
CA PRO A 146 -21.73 6.30 -7.78
C PRO A 146 -23.16 6.36 -7.25
N ALA A 147 -23.80 7.52 -7.30
CA ALA A 147 -25.19 7.69 -6.87
C ALA A 147 -26.19 6.91 -7.77
N GLN A 148 -25.92 6.80 -9.07
CA GLN A 148 -26.72 5.97 -9.98
C GLN A 148 -26.57 4.48 -9.68
N MET A 149 -25.34 4.01 -9.44
CA MET A 149 -25.09 2.63 -9.04
C MET A 149 -25.75 2.28 -7.72
N ALA A 150 -25.77 3.23 -6.78
CA ALA A 150 -26.48 3.12 -5.51
C ALA A 150 -28.01 3.30 -5.63
N ARG A 151 -28.54 3.48 -6.86
CA ARG A 151 -29.96 3.68 -7.15
C ARG A 151 -30.59 4.86 -6.38
N ILE A 152 -29.79 5.88 -6.09
CA ILE A 152 -30.27 7.12 -5.48
C ILE A 152 -30.96 7.92 -6.59
N GLY A 153 -32.29 8.04 -6.48
CA GLY A 153 -33.13 8.68 -7.49
C GLY A 153 -32.95 10.19 -7.50
N VAL A 154 -32.02 10.70 -8.33
CA VAL A 154 -31.79 12.15 -8.47
C VAL A 154 -32.37 12.71 -9.78
N GLY A 155 -33.15 11.93 -10.55
CA GLY A 155 -33.83 12.44 -11.75
C GLY A 155 -32.83 12.96 -12.78
N TYR A 156 -31.90 12.09 -13.20
CA TYR A 156 -30.76 12.44 -14.04
C TYR A 156 -31.21 12.78 -15.47
N LYS A 157 -31.56 14.04 -15.72
CA LYS A 157 -31.78 14.60 -17.06
C LYS A 157 -30.43 15.00 -17.70
N ARG A 158 -30.46 15.49 -18.95
CA ARG A 158 -29.27 15.96 -19.69
C ARG A 158 -28.39 16.90 -18.86
N ASN A 159 -28.99 17.76 -18.04
CA ASN A 159 -28.28 18.60 -17.08
C ASN A 159 -28.44 18.06 -15.64
N ARG A 160 -27.40 17.37 -15.16
CA ARG A 160 -27.38 16.71 -13.84
C ARG A 160 -27.38 17.72 -12.68
N TRP A 161 -26.75 18.88 -12.87
CA TRP A 161 -26.72 19.96 -11.88
C TRP A 161 -28.11 20.53 -11.60
N MET A 162 -28.87 20.80 -12.65
CA MET A 162 -30.24 21.30 -12.49
C MET A 162 -31.15 20.33 -11.74
N GLY A 163 -30.94 19.03 -11.92
CA GLY A 163 -31.67 18.01 -11.15
C GLY A 163 -31.36 18.05 -9.66
N LEU A 164 -30.07 18.18 -9.31
CA LEU A 164 -29.63 18.32 -7.92
C LEU A 164 -30.16 19.60 -7.27
N LEU A 165 -30.08 20.74 -7.97
CA LEU A 165 -30.54 22.02 -7.46
C LEU A 165 -32.04 22.02 -7.18
N ARG A 166 -32.85 21.56 -8.15
CA ARG A 166 -34.31 21.45 -7.95
C ARG A 166 -34.65 20.59 -6.73
N LYS A 167 -33.99 19.44 -6.58
CA LYS A 167 -34.15 18.57 -5.40
C LYS A 167 -33.71 19.21 -4.09
N SER A 168 -32.71 20.07 -4.12
CA SER A 168 -32.30 20.82 -2.94
C SER A 168 -33.29 21.92 -2.57
N MET A 169 -34.02 22.47 -3.55
CA MET A 169 -35.04 23.50 -3.37
C MET A 169 -36.41 22.92 -3.00
N GLU A 170 -36.66 21.65 -3.32
CA GLU A 170 -37.86 20.89 -2.91
C GLU A 170 -37.86 20.50 -1.41
N LYS A 171 -36.88 20.99 -0.64
CA LYS A 171 -36.79 20.80 0.82
C LYS A 171 -37.63 21.82 1.58
#